data_AF-A0A3C0T5N5-F1
#
_entry.id   AF-A0A3C0T5N5-F1
#
_cell.length_a   1.000
_cell.length_b   1.000
_cell.length_c   1.000
_cell.angle_alpha   90.00
_cell.angle_beta   90.00
_cell.angle_gamma   90.00
#
_symmetry.space_group_name_H-M   'P 1'
#
loop_
_entity.id
_entity.type
_entity.pdbx_description
1 polymer ?
#
loop_
_entity_poly.entity_id
_entity_poly.type
_entity_poly.pdbx_seq_one_letter_code
_entity_poly.pdbx_strand_id
1 'polypeptide(L)'
;GKRRAWASWNYLDHGSDGLCVTYWMNLLQNLNTDQDIFITLNPPFTPNGILKEFDYTHPILNNATATARTQLWDLQGNQRTWFCGAYFGHGFHEDGLQSGLAVAEEITGQSRPWGGSNTRIFVRERQAAA
;
A
#
# COMPACT_ATOMS: atom_id res chain seq x y z
N GLY A 1 -9.55 25.91 12.37
CA GLY A 1 -8.33 26.35 11.66
C GLY A 1 -8.58 27.64 10.90
N LYS A 2 -7.54 28.45 10.61
CA LYS A 2 -7.70 29.66 9.80
C LYS A 2 -7.80 29.27 8.31
N ARG A 3 -8.85 29.69 7.60
CA ARG A 3 -9.07 29.38 6.16
C ARG A 3 -7.86 29.67 5.26
N ARG A 4 -7.08 30.69 5.59
CA ARG A 4 -5.82 31.06 4.90
C ARG A 4 -4.73 29.99 4.91
N ALA A 5 -4.83 28.97 5.76
CA ALA A 5 -3.89 27.84 5.84
C ALA A 5 -4.46 26.56 5.22
N TRP A 6 -5.58 26.65 4.49
CA TRP A 6 -6.15 25.48 3.82
C TRP A 6 -5.32 25.13 2.60
N ALA A 7 -5.04 23.84 2.47
CA ALA A 7 -4.31 23.23 1.37
C ALA A 7 -4.92 21.84 1.12
N SER A 8 -4.59 21.21 -0.01
CA SER A 8 -5.07 19.87 -0.33
C SER A 8 -4.65 18.83 0.72
N TRP A 9 -3.58 19.10 1.45
CA TRP A 9 -3.10 18.32 2.58
C TRP A 9 -2.38 19.23 3.58
N ASN A 10 -2.54 18.93 4.86
CA ASN A 10 -1.85 19.57 5.96
C ASN A 10 -1.23 18.50 6.87
N TYR A 11 0.02 18.74 7.27
CA TYR A 11 0.79 17.86 8.15
C TYR A 11 1.01 18.55 9.50
N LEU A 12 0.80 17.81 10.58
CA LEU A 12 1.06 18.21 11.95
C LEU A 12 2.00 17.17 12.58
N ASP A 13 3.14 17.66 13.05
CA ASP A 13 4.11 16.86 13.79
C ASP A 13 3.95 17.11 15.28
N HIS A 14 3.63 16.08 16.05
CA HIS A 14 3.57 16.14 17.51
C HIS A 14 4.80 15.48 18.17
N GLY A 15 5.88 15.25 17.42
CA GLY A 15 7.10 14.63 17.94
C GLY A 15 6.85 13.18 18.36
N SER A 16 6.99 12.89 19.65
CA SER A 16 6.79 11.53 20.20
C SER A 16 5.37 11.00 20.07
N ASP A 17 4.38 11.89 19.97
CA ASP A 17 2.96 11.53 20.00
C ASP A 17 2.42 11.17 18.61
N GLY A 18 3.30 11.08 17.62
CA GLY A 18 2.99 10.69 16.25
C GLY A 18 2.69 11.87 15.33
N LEU A 19 2.52 11.54 14.05
CA LEU A 19 2.16 12.49 13.01
C LEU A 19 0.66 12.45 12.74
N CYS A 20 0.09 13.62 12.44
CA CYS A 20 -1.28 13.76 11.97
C CYS A 20 -1.28 14.36 10.56
N VAL A 21 -2.05 13.77 9.65
CA VAL A 21 -2.23 14.30 8.29
C VAL A 21 -3.70 14.49 8.03
N THR A 22 -4.09 15.66 7.54
CA THR A 22 -5.46 15.91 7.07
C THR A 22 -5.45 16.27 5.59
N TYR A 23 -6.24 15.55 4.81
CA TYR A 23 -6.51 15.83 3.41
C TYR A 23 -7.83 16.57 3.27
N TRP A 24 -7.84 17.65 2.49
CA TRP A 24 -9.08 18.28 2.04
C TRP A 24 -9.48 17.67 0.70
N MET A 25 -10.41 16.73 0.74
CA MET A 25 -10.73 15.87 -0.39
C MET A 25 -11.39 16.65 -1.53
N ASN A 26 -12.14 17.70 -1.22
CA ASN A 26 -12.76 18.56 -2.24
C ASN A 26 -11.71 19.14 -3.17
N LEU A 27 -10.63 19.68 -2.62
CA LEU A 27 -9.56 20.24 -3.42
C LEU A 27 -8.67 19.16 -4.04
N LEU A 28 -8.38 18.09 -3.29
CA LEU A 28 -7.49 17.01 -3.76
C LEU A 28 -8.07 16.22 -4.94
N GLN A 29 -9.40 15.98 -4.94
CA GLN A 29 -10.09 15.13 -5.90
C GLN A 29 -11.11 15.90 -6.76
N ASN A 30 -11.23 17.22 -6.60
CA ASN A 30 -12.23 18.06 -7.27
C ASN A 30 -13.68 17.56 -7.04
N LEU A 31 -14.05 17.30 -5.78
CA LEU A 31 -15.38 16.78 -5.46
C LEU A 31 -16.46 17.85 -5.71
N ASN A 32 -17.49 17.49 -6.47
CA ASN A 32 -18.64 18.36 -6.73
C ASN A 32 -19.66 18.28 -5.59
N THR A 33 -19.37 18.98 -4.49
CA THR A 33 -20.25 19.06 -3.31
C THR A 33 -20.02 20.37 -2.56
N ASP A 34 -21.08 20.88 -1.93
CA ASP A 34 -21.04 22.09 -1.09
C ASP A 34 -20.51 21.80 0.34
N GLN A 35 -20.33 20.53 0.70
CA GLN A 35 -19.81 20.11 2.00
C GLN A 35 -18.29 19.93 1.95
N ASP A 36 -17.58 20.48 2.92
CA ASP A 36 -16.15 20.23 3.10
C ASP A 36 -15.91 18.81 3.65
N ILE A 37 -15.23 17.98 2.87
CA ILE A 37 -14.92 16.58 3.19
C ILE A 37 -13.42 16.46 3.49
N PHE A 38 -13.12 15.92 4.66
CA PHE A 38 -11.75 15.71 5.12
C PHE A 38 -11.49 14.23 5.41
N ILE A 39 -10.25 13.81 5.18
CA ILE A 39 -9.72 12.56 5.69
C ILE A 39 -8.56 12.91 6.62
N THR A 40 -8.65 12.49 7.87
CA THR A 40 -7.58 12.71 8.85
C THR A 40 -7.01 11.38 9.32
N LEU A 41 -5.69 11.25 9.24
CA LEU A 41 -4.92 10.11 9.73
C LEU A 41 -4.31 10.47 11.08
N ASN A 42 -4.49 9.59 12.07
CA ASN A 42 -3.93 9.71 13.43
C ASN A 42 -4.18 11.08 14.08
N PRO A 43 -5.44 11.52 14.21
CA PRO A 43 -5.72 12.83 14.80
C PRO A 43 -5.34 12.86 16.28
N PRO A 44 -4.71 13.95 16.78
CA PRO A 44 -4.33 14.08 18.20
C PRO A 44 -5.53 14.28 19.14
N PHE A 45 -6.72 14.50 18.58
CA PHE A 45 -7.99 14.63 19.28
C PHE A 45 -9.11 14.11 18.38
N THR A 46 -10.20 13.60 18.96
CA THR A 46 -11.34 13.11 18.18
C THR A 46 -11.94 14.23 17.32
N PRO A 47 -12.02 14.06 15.98
CA PRO A 47 -12.65 15.04 15.10
C PRO A 47 -14.17 15.12 15.35
N ASN A 48 -14.75 16.30 15.11
CA ASN A 48 -16.20 16.46 15.07
C ASN A 48 -16.74 16.10 13.68
N GLY A 49 -17.97 15.58 13.60
CA GLY A 49 -18.63 15.29 12.32
C GLY A 49 -18.07 14.08 11.59
N ILE A 50 -17.60 13.07 12.32
CA ILE A 50 -17.07 11.82 11.75
C ILE A 50 -18.17 11.11 10.97
N LEU A 51 -17.97 10.96 9.65
CA LEU A 51 -18.85 10.16 8.79
C LEU A 51 -18.55 8.67 8.92
N LYS A 52 -17.25 8.32 9.01
CA LYS A 52 -16.76 6.97 9.16
C LYS A 52 -15.33 6.96 9.70
N GLU A 53 -15.00 5.91 10.44
CA GLU A 53 -13.68 5.66 11.01
C GLU A 53 -13.22 4.25 10.63
N PHE A 54 -11.92 4.09 10.44
CA PHE A 54 -11.31 2.82 10.05
C PHE A 54 -9.94 2.70 10.69
N ASP A 55 -9.64 1.51 11.20
CA ASP A 55 -8.31 1.15 11.65
C ASP A 55 -7.56 0.43 10.52
N TYR A 56 -6.41 1.00 10.15
CA TYR A 56 -5.50 0.42 9.17
C TYR A 56 -4.13 0.23 9.78
N THR A 57 -3.45 -0.85 9.38
CA THR A 57 -2.03 -1.05 9.70
C THR A 57 -1.22 -0.84 8.44
N HIS A 58 -0.13 -0.07 8.56
CA HIS A 58 0.84 0.11 7.48
C HIS A 58 2.14 -0.65 7.77
N PRO A 59 2.75 -1.29 6.75
CA PRO A 59 4.03 -1.95 6.92
C PRO A 59 5.13 -0.92 7.22
N ILE A 60 5.97 -1.24 8.19
CA ILE A 60 7.19 -0.45 8.47
C ILE A 60 8.26 -0.91 7.49
N LEU A 61 8.62 -0.03 6.55
CA LEU A 61 9.68 -0.29 5.59
C LEU A 61 11.02 0.16 6.17
N ASN A 62 11.81 -0.81 6.61
CA ASN A 62 13.17 -0.63 7.12
C ASN A 62 14.16 -1.60 6.45
N ASN A 63 15.45 -1.50 6.79
CA ASN A 63 16.50 -2.34 6.22
C ASN A 63 16.24 -3.85 6.41
N ALA A 64 15.70 -4.27 7.56
CA ALA A 64 15.39 -5.68 7.80
C ALA A 64 14.26 -6.15 6.87
N THR A 65 13.19 -5.36 6.70
CA THR A 65 12.11 -5.68 5.77
C THR A 65 12.55 -5.66 4.31
N ALA A 66 13.49 -4.77 3.95
CA ALA A 66 14.05 -4.72 2.60
C ALA A 66 14.78 -6.03 2.25
N THR A 67 15.58 -6.56 3.17
CA THR A 67 16.27 -7.85 3.02
C THR A 67 15.25 -9.00 2.96
N ALA A 68 14.33 -9.10 3.92
CA ALA A 68 13.34 -10.17 3.98
C ALA A 68 12.49 -10.25 2.71
N ARG A 69 12.11 -9.10 2.14
CA ARG A 69 11.35 -9.02 0.90
C ARG A 69 12.04 -9.71 -0.29
N THR A 70 13.36 -9.65 -0.39
CA THR A 70 14.12 -10.32 -1.47
C THR A 70 14.09 -11.84 -1.39
N GLN A 71 13.63 -12.37 -0.26
CA GLN A 71 13.54 -13.80 0.05
C GLN A 71 12.09 -14.30 0.05
N LEU A 72 11.09 -13.42 0.04
CA LEU A 72 9.67 -13.82 0.11
C LEU A 72 9.26 -14.77 -1.02
N TRP A 73 9.85 -14.61 -2.21
CA TRP A 73 9.54 -15.49 -3.34
C TRP A 73 10.01 -16.94 -3.13
N ASP A 74 10.92 -17.19 -2.19
CA ASP A 74 11.37 -18.54 -1.85
C ASP A 74 10.26 -19.35 -1.12
N LEU A 75 9.18 -18.70 -0.68
CA LEU A 75 8.05 -19.35 -0.01
C LEU A 75 7.11 -20.09 -0.96
N GLN A 76 7.14 -19.76 -2.25
CA GLN A 76 6.13 -20.19 -3.21
C GLN A 76 6.10 -21.71 -3.34
N GLY A 77 4.92 -22.28 -3.64
CA GLY A 77 4.67 -23.69 -3.94
C GLY A 77 4.98 -24.69 -2.84
N ASN A 78 5.53 -24.26 -1.70
CA ASN A 78 5.73 -25.11 -0.54
C ASN A 78 4.36 -25.60 -0.05
N GLN A 79 4.20 -26.92 0.05
CA GLN A 79 2.93 -27.55 0.44
C GLN A 79 1.74 -27.07 -0.40
N ARG A 80 1.93 -26.86 -1.71
CA ARG A 80 0.89 -26.35 -2.63
C ARG A 80 0.28 -25.03 -2.15
N THR A 81 1.11 -24.15 -1.57
CA THR A 81 0.70 -22.83 -1.11
C THR A 81 1.51 -21.76 -1.81
N TRP A 82 0.85 -20.70 -2.25
CA TRP A 82 1.47 -19.54 -2.90
C TRP A 82 1.01 -18.28 -2.19
N PHE A 83 1.93 -17.32 -2.07
CA PHE A 83 1.68 -16.05 -1.41
C PHE A 83 1.84 -14.92 -2.42
N CYS A 84 0.97 -13.91 -2.34
CA CYS A 84 1.07 -12.68 -3.10
C CYS A 84 0.52 -11.51 -2.28
N GLY A 85 0.80 -10.29 -2.71
CA GLY A 85 0.34 -9.08 -2.05
C GLY A 85 1.40 -7.99 -2.04
N ALA A 86 1.01 -6.80 -1.58
CA ALA A 86 1.83 -5.60 -1.65
C ALA A 86 3.20 -5.72 -0.93
N TYR A 87 3.31 -6.64 0.03
CA TYR A 87 4.54 -6.88 0.80
C TYR A 87 5.66 -7.54 -0.02
N PHE A 88 5.34 -8.13 -1.18
CA PHE A 88 6.35 -8.61 -2.12
C PHE A 88 7.13 -7.47 -2.81
N GLY A 89 6.64 -6.24 -2.71
CA GLY A 89 7.28 -5.03 -3.21
C GLY A 89 7.38 -3.95 -2.13
N HIS A 90 7.02 -2.70 -2.45
CA HIS A 90 7.14 -1.56 -1.54
C HIS A 90 5.82 -1.22 -0.82
N GLY A 91 4.86 -2.15 -0.77
CA GLY A 91 3.58 -1.93 -0.09
C GLY A 91 2.54 -1.16 -0.90
N PHE A 92 2.75 -0.96 -2.20
CA PHE A 92 1.80 -0.29 -3.10
C PHE A 92 0.88 -1.27 -3.82
N HIS A 93 -0.19 -0.73 -4.43
CA HIS A 93 -1.16 -1.53 -5.17
C HIS A 93 -0.53 -2.26 -6.36
N GLU A 94 0.42 -1.63 -7.05
CA GLU A 94 1.14 -2.21 -8.18
C GLU A 94 2.00 -3.40 -7.77
N ASP A 95 2.52 -3.41 -6.54
CA ASP A 95 3.28 -4.53 -5.99
C ASP A 95 2.36 -5.74 -5.74
N GLY A 96 1.15 -5.47 -5.24
CA GLY A 96 0.10 -6.48 -5.09
C GLY A 96 -0.35 -7.05 -6.43
N LEU A 97 -0.55 -6.18 -7.42
CA LEU A 97 -0.90 -6.59 -8.78
C LEU A 97 0.18 -7.47 -9.41
N GLN A 98 1.44 -7.02 -9.40
CA GLN A 98 2.54 -7.78 -10.00
C GLN A 98 2.75 -9.13 -9.32
N SER A 99 2.70 -9.19 -7.99
CA SER A 99 2.86 -10.45 -7.26
C SER A 99 1.68 -11.39 -7.50
N GLY A 100 0.44 -10.89 -7.54
CA GLY A 100 -0.73 -11.71 -7.86
C GLY A 100 -0.66 -12.33 -9.25
N LEU A 101 -0.27 -11.52 -10.25
CA LEU A 101 -0.06 -12.01 -11.62
C LEU A 101 1.06 -13.07 -11.67
N ALA A 102 2.21 -12.78 -11.06
CA ALA A 102 3.34 -13.71 -11.04
C ALA A 102 2.99 -15.07 -10.40
N VAL A 103 2.17 -15.06 -9.33
CA VAL A 103 1.66 -16.30 -8.71
C VAL A 103 0.70 -17.04 -9.64
N ALA A 104 -0.22 -16.34 -10.30
CA ALA A 104 -1.14 -16.95 -11.24
C ALA A 104 -0.38 -17.60 -12.42
N GLU A 105 0.65 -16.94 -12.93
CA GLU A 105 1.53 -17.46 -13.98
C GLU A 105 2.28 -18.72 -13.50
N GLU A 106 2.78 -18.73 -12.26
CA GLU A 106 3.47 -19.89 -11.68
C GLU A 106 2.54 -21.09 -11.45
N ILE A 107 1.29 -20.87 -11.04
CA ILE A 107 0.31 -21.94 -10.80
C ILE A 107 -0.19 -22.53 -12.13
N THR A 108 -0.45 -21.68 -13.11
CA THR A 108 -1.12 -22.09 -14.36
C THR A 108 -0.15 -22.45 -15.49
N GLY A 109 1.10 -22.00 -15.40
CA GLY A 109 2.06 -22.04 -16.50
C GLY A 109 1.70 -21.13 -17.68
N GLN A 110 0.65 -20.30 -17.54
CA GLN A 110 0.21 -19.38 -18.58
C GLN A 110 0.72 -17.98 -18.28
N SER A 111 1.41 -17.36 -19.24
CA SER A 111 1.80 -15.97 -19.14
C SER A 111 0.60 -15.04 -19.34
N ARG A 112 0.61 -13.87 -18.69
CA ARG A 112 -0.37 -12.81 -18.93
C ARG A 112 -0.41 -12.45 -20.43
N PRO A 113 -1.57 -12.11 -21.02
CA PRO A 113 -1.71 -11.93 -22.47
C PRO A 113 -1.17 -10.59 -22.99
N TRP A 114 -0.72 -9.71 -22.10
CA TRP A 114 -0.07 -8.43 -22.44
C TRP A 114 1.41 -8.45 -22.07
N GLY A 115 2.23 -7.63 -22.72
CA GLY A 115 3.65 -7.48 -22.37
C GLY A 115 3.86 -6.80 -21.01
N GLY A 116 5.02 -7.05 -20.39
CA GLY A 116 5.47 -6.36 -19.18
C GLY A 116 6.17 -7.30 -18.21
N SER A 117 7.31 -6.86 -17.66
CA SER A 117 8.06 -7.63 -16.66
C SER A 117 7.67 -7.23 -15.23
N ASN A 118 8.00 -8.12 -14.29
CA ASN A 118 7.90 -7.82 -12.86
C ASN A 118 9.08 -6.91 -12.47
N THR A 119 8.84 -5.62 -12.31
CA THR A 119 9.87 -4.60 -12.02
C THR A 119 9.91 -4.17 -10.57
N ARG A 120 8.91 -4.55 -9.77
CA ARG A 120 8.75 -4.08 -8.38
C ARG A 120 8.85 -5.18 -7.33
N ILE A 121 8.95 -6.44 -7.76
CA ILE A 121 9.00 -7.62 -6.93
C ILE A 121 10.20 -8.50 -7.30
N PHE A 122 10.68 -9.31 -6.36
CA PHE A 122 11.86 -10.16 -6.53
C PHE A 122 11.46 -11.59 -6.91
N VAL A 123 11.03 -11.80 -8.16
CA VAL A 123 10.72 -13.14 -8.68
C VAL A 123 12.01 -13.89 -8.99
N ARG A 124 12.06 -15.17 -8.66
CA ARG A 124 13.16 -16.07 -9.02
C ARG A 124 12.62 -17.20 -9.88
N GLU A 125 13.36 -17.56 -10.92
CA GLU A 125 13.09 -18.80 -11.66
C GLU A 125 13.39 -19.98 -10.74
N ARG A 126 12.42 -20.88 -10.56
CA ARG A 126 12.73 -22.17 -9.94
C ARG A 126 13.44 -23.04 -10.95
N GLN A 127 14.60 -23.56 -10.56
CA GLN A 127 15.10 -24.78 -11.18
C GLN A 127 14.06 -25.87 -10.95
N ALA A 128 13.64 -26.54 -12.02
CA ALA A 128 12.78 -27.70 -11.90
C ALA A 128 13.42 -28.71 -10.94
N ALA A 129 12.66 -29.19 -9.96
CA ALA A 129 13.10 -30.30 -9.14
C ALA A 129 13.35 -31.49 -10.07
N ALA A 130 14.59 -31.97 -10.10
CA ALA A 130 15.02 -33.16 -10.82
C ALA A 130 14.37 -34.43 -10.24
#